data_AF-A0A968JNR7-F1
#
_entry.id   AF-A0A968JNR7-F1
#
_cell.length_a   1.000
_cell.length_b   1.000
_cell.length_c   1.000
_cell.angle_alpha   90.00
_cell.angle_beta   90.00
_cell.angle_gamma   90.00
#
_symmetry.space_group_name_H-M   'P 1'
#
loop_
_entity.id
_entity.type
_entity.pdbx_description
1 polymer ?
#
loop_
_entity_poly.entity_id
_entity_poly.type
_entity_poly.pdbx_seq_one_letter_code
_entity_poly.pdbx_strand_id
1 'polypeptide(L)'
;MDYSPEENYISAGSQEQPLKMANENLPVKKIIRNGNMNVKTDNVEQFKVEVDSLVKKYNAYYLNENIENTEYAYFYNLKIKIPAARFDLFIHEIEQKDVEITFKNIGSSDVTEEYIDVETRLQNKRNYLKRYNELLEKAKINQ
;
A
#
# COMPACT_ATOMS: atom_id res chain seq x y z
N MET A 1 -42.57 44.88 -46.20
CA MET A 1 -41.62 44.23 -45.29
C MET A 1 -42.25 42.89 -44.89
N ASP A 2 -42.43 41.85 -45.71
CA ASP A 2 -41.63 41.15 -46.74
C ASP A 2 -40.47 40.29 -46.21
N TYR A 3 -40.64 38.94 -46.34
CA TYR A 3 -39.73 37.76 -46.30
C TYR A 3 -38.66 37.62 -45.18
N SER A 4 -38.23 36.47 -44.65
CA SER A 4 -38.44 35.00 -44.77
C SER A 4 -37.67 34.36 -43.56
N PRO A 5 -37.77 33.04 -43.29
CA PRO A 5 -37.18 32.31 -42.15
C PRO A 5 -35.77 31.75 -42.45
N GLU A 6 -35.19 31.04 -41.46
CA GLU A 6 -33.97 30.16 -41.44
C GLU A 6 -32.96 30.65 -40.35
N GLU A 7 -32.30 29.84 -39.51
CA GLU A 7 -31.95 28.42 -39.57
C GLU A 7 -31.44 27.94 -38.18
N ASN A 8 -31.45 26.63 -37.98
CA ASN A 8 -30.92 25.88 -36.84
C ASN A 8 -29.39 25.99 -36.70
N TYR A 9 -28.87 26.08 -35.47
CA TYR A 9 -27.64 25.37 -35.09
C TYR A 9 -27.84 24.62 -33.78
N ILE A 10 -27.87 23.30 -33.90
CA ILE A 10 -27.77 22.33 -32.82
C ILE A 10 -26.32 22.42 -32.30
N SER A 11 -26.15 22.62 -30.99
CA SER A 11 -24.92 22.26 -30.29
C SER A 11 -25.29 21.32 -29.15
N ALA A 12 -25.17 20.02 -29.44
CA ALA A 12 -25.10 18.99 -28.43
C ALA A 12 -23.75 19.14 -27.71
N GLY A 13 -23.77 19.80 -26.55
CA GLY A 13 -22.62 19.93 -25.65
C GLY A 13 -22.97 19.32 -24.30
N SER A 14 -22.48 18.10 -24.10
CA SER A 14 -22.31 17.34 -22.85
C SER A 14 -22.77 18.05 -21.57
N GLN A 15 -23.90 17.63 -21.01
CA GLN A 15 -24.17 17.86 -19.59
C GLN A 15 -23.13 17.09 -18.78
N GLU A 16 -22.00 17.72 -18.46
CA GLU A 16 -21.23 17.35 -17.28
C GLU A 16 -22.10 17.66 -16.07
N GLN A 17 -22.91 16.68 -15.68
CA GLN A 17 -23.54 16.70 -14.37
C GLN A 17 -22.41 16.79 -13.34
N PRO A 18 -22.39 17.83 -12.48
CA PRO A 18 -21.47 17.82 -11.36
C PRO A 18 -21.82 16.61 -10.50
N LEU A 19 -20.85 15.70 -10.31
CA LEU A 19 -20.95 14.64 -9.32
C LEU A 19 -21.11 15.28 -7.95
N LYS A 20 -22.36 15.47 -7.53
CA LYS A 20 -22.71 15.69 -6.13
C LYS A 20 -22.42 14.39 -5.39
N MET A 21 -21.25 14.29 -4.78
CA MET A 21 -21.05 13.36 -3.67
C MET A 21 -21.05 14.19 -2.38
N ALA A 22 -22.24 14.24 -1.77
CA ALA A 22 -22.41 14.66 -0.40
C ALA A 22 -21.61 13.72 0.52
N ASN A 23 -20.90 14.31 1.49
CA ASN A 23 -20.11 13.61 2.50
C ASN A 23 -20.93 12.54 3.25
N GLU A 24 -20.60 11.27 3.08
CA GLU A 24 -20.72 10.22 4.12
C GLU A 24 -19.57 9.20 3.96
N ASN A 25 -18.68 9.15 4.95
CA ASN A 25 -17.43 8.37 5.04
C ASN A 25 -16.34 8.71 4.02
N LEU A 26 -15.40 9.57 4.43
CA LEU A 26 -14.06 9.59 3.82
C LEU A 26 -13.52 8.15 3.79
N PRO A 27 -13.03 7.65 2.64
CA PRO A 27 -12.47 6.30 2.56
C PRO A 27 -11.38 6.12 3.62
N VAL A 28 -11.42 4.98 4.32
CA VAL A 28 -10.40 4.64 5.31
C VAL A 28 -9.03 4.69 4.64
N LYS A 29 -8.20 5.63 5.08
CA LYS A 29 -6.90 5.87 4.48
C LYS A 29 -6.04 4.61 4.50
N LYS A 30 -5.41 4.31 3.36
CA LYS A 30 -4.43 3.24 3.22
C LYS A 30 -3.05 3.85 3.30
N ILE A 31 -2.47 3.87 4.49
CA ILE A 31 -1.14 4.43 4.72
C ILE A 31 -0.10 3.31 4.77
N ILE A 32 0.95 3.44 3.97
CA ILE A 32 2.17 2.63 4.08
C ILE A 32 3.18 3.41 4.91
N ARG A 33 3.81 2.74 5.87
CA ARG A 33 4.90 3.30 6.67
C ARG A 33 6.19 2.56 6.40
N ASN A 34 7.24 3.32 6.13
CA ASN A 34 8.56 2.81 5.83
C ASN A 34 9.56 3.45 6.79
N GLY A 35 10.48 2.64 7.33
CA GLY A 35 11.55 3.09 8.20
C GLY A 35 12.88 2.54 7.72
N ASN A 36 13.90 3.39 7.66
CA ASN A 36 15.29 3.02 7.44
C ASN A 36 16.07 3.47 8.68
N MET A 37 16.88 2.58 9.25
CA MET A 37 17.65 2.85 10.46
C MET A 37 19.01 2.15 10.39
N ASN A 38 20.07 2.87 10.76
CA ASN A 38 21.39 2.30 11.01
C ASN A 38 21.65 2.35 12.51
N VAL A 39 22.01 1.19 13.06
CA VAL A 39 22.28 1.03 14.48
C VAL A 39 23.70 0.51 14.62
N LYS A 40 24.48 1.18 15.47
CA LYS A 40 25.82 0.77 15.86
C LYS A 40 25.76 0.26 17.30
N THR A 41 26.41 -0.88 17.52
CA THR A 41 26.44 -1.57 18.80
C THR A 41 27.78 -2.28 18.96
N ASP A 42 28.19 -2.51 20.21
CA ASP A 42 29.43 -3.21 20.52
C ASP A 42 29.33 -4.72 20.25
N ASN A 43 28.13 -5.29 20.33
CA ASN A 43 27.88 -6.71 20.05
C ASN A 43 26.70 -6.90 19.10
N VAL A 44 27.03 -7.02 17.81
CA VAL A 44 26.09 -7.15 16.71
C VAL A 44 25.27 -8.46 16.78
N GLU A 45 25.87 -9.56 17.24
CA GLU A 45 25.19 -10.85 17.34
C GLU A 45 24.16 -10.86 18.47
N GLN A 46 24.54 -10.31 19.63
CA GLN A 46 23.61 -10.16 20.75
C GLN A 46 22.44 -9.25 20.36
N PHE A 47 22.73 -8.11 19.73
CA PHE A 47 21.68 -7.21 19.26
C PHE A 47 20.76 -7.89 18.24
N LYS A 48 21.30 -8.74 17.35
CA LYS A 48 20.48 -9.53 16.42
C LYS A 48 19.49 -10.45 17.15
N VAL A 49 19.90 -11.12 18.23
CA VAL A 49 19.01 -11.96 19.04
C VAL A 49 17.87 -11.14 19.67
N GLU A 50 18.16 -9.90 20.08
CA GLU A 50 17.14 -8.98 20.58
C GLU A 50 16.16 -8.57 19.47
N VAL A 51 16.66 -8.24 18.28
CA VAL A 51 15.82 -7.93 17.11
C VAL A 51 14.95 -9.13 16.74
N ASP A 52 15.49 -10.36 16.75
CA ASP A 52 14.73 -11.60 16.50
C ASP A 52 13.57 -11.77 17.49
N SER A 53 13.82 -11.41 18.75
CA SER A 53 12.80 -11.44 19.81
C SER A 53 11.71 -10.40 19.56
N LEU A 54 12.07 -9.18 19.13
CA LEU A 54 11.12 -8.15 18.74
C LEU A 54 10.30 -8.56 17.51
N VAL A 55 10.93 -9.15 16.50
CA VAL A 55 10.26 -9.62 15.28
C VAL A 55 9.17 -10.62 15.64
N LYS A 56 9.47 -11.59 16.51
CA LYS A 56 8.49 -12.55 17.02
C LYS A 56 7.39 -11.88 17.85
N LYS A 57 7.77 -11.02 18.82
CA LYS A 57 6.84 -10.30 19.71
C LYS A 57 5.79 -9.50 18.94
N TYR A 58 6.22 -8.82 17.87
CA TYR A 58 5.33 -7.98 17.06
C TYR A 58 4.69 -8.72 15.88
N ASN A 59 4.86 -10.04 15.78
CA ASN A 59 4.32 -10.86 14.69
C ASN A 59 4.72 -10.30 13.31
N ALA A 60 5.96 -9.83 13.25
CA ALA A 60 6.65 -9.38 12.04
C ALA A 60 7.44 -10.53 11.44
N TYR A 61 7.99 -10.33 10.23
CA TYR A 61 8.82 -11.33 9.57
C TYR A 61 9.89 -10.68 8.71
N TYR A 62 11.01 -11.39 8.51
CA TYR A 62 12.07 -10.96 7.61
C TYR A 62 11.65 -11.15 6.15
N LEU A 63 11.72 -10.07 5.37
CA LEU A 63 11.69 -10.12 3.91
C LEU A 63 13.06 -10.46 3.35
N ASN A 64 14.10 -9.97 4.00
CA ASN A 64 15.47 -10.26 3.66
C ASN A 64 16.34 -10.10 4.92
N GLU A 65 17.32 -10.97 5.03
CA GLU A 65 18.36 -10.93 6.03
C GLU A 65 19.66 -11.26 5.30
N ASN A 66 20.62 -10.35 5.39
CA ASN A 66 21.96 -10.55 4.85
C ASN A 66 22.97 -10.20 5.93
N ILE A 67 24.02 -11.00 6.02
CA ILE A 67 25.15 -10.75 6.90
C ILE A 67 26.36 -10.39 6.04
N GLU A 68 27.03 -9.32 6.41
CA GLU A 68 28.27 -8.89 5.78
C GLU A 68 29.39 -8.96 6.81
N ASN A 69 30.38 -9.80 6.50
CA ASN A 69 31.59 -9.95 7.27
C ASN A 69 32.77 -9.60 6.37
N THR A 70 33.43 -8.51 6.69
CA THR A 70 34.59 -7.99 5.97
C THR A 70 35.75 -7.82 6.96
N GLU A 71 36.96 -7.60 6.45
CA GLU A 71 38.13 -7.34 7.30
C GLU A 71 37.94 -6.13 8.24
N TYR A 72 37.08 -5.18 7.86
CA TYR A 72 36.89 -3.91 8.57
C TYR A 72 35.55 -3.78 9.29
N ALA A 73 34.56 -4.61 8.97
CA ALA A 73 33.20 -4.47 9.46
C ALA A 73 32.43 -5.79 9.47
N TYR A 74 31.62 -5.97 10.52
CA TYR A 74 30.65 -7.05 10.67
C TYR A 74 29.27 -6.45 10.95
N PHE A 75 28.30 -6.68 10.08
CA PHE A 75 26.96 -6.09 10.22
C PHE A 75 25.86 -6.93 9.57
N TYR A 76 24.63 -6.72 10.05
CA TYR A 76 23.42 -7.28 9.46
C TYR A 76 22.68 -6.23 8.64
N ASN A 77 22.31 -6.58 7.41
CA ASN A 77 21.30 -5.86 6.63
C ASN A 77 19.98 -6.58 6.77
N LEU A 78 19.01 -5.94 7.42
CA LEU A 78 17.72 -6.54 7.75
C LEU A 78 16.60 -5.77 7.05
N LYS A 79 15.76 -6.48 6.31
CA LYS A 79 14.50 -5.97 5.78
C LYS A 79 13.35 -6.68 6.46
N ILE A 80 12.60 -5.96 7.28
CA ILE A 80 11.55 -6.52 8.14
C ILE A 80 10.19 -5.98 7.70
N LYS A 81 9.20 -6.87 7.53
CA LYS A 81 7.81 -6.48 7.33
C LYS A 81 7.07 -6.56 8.66
N ILE A 82 6.47 -5.44 9.04
CA ILE A 82 5.81 -5.26 10.34
C ILE A 82 4.33 -4.95 10.09
N PRO A 83 3.39 -5.54 10.86
CA PRO A 83 1.99 -5.12 10.83
C PRO A 83 1.86 -3.62 11.13
N ALA A 84 1.09 -2.88 10.33
CA ALA A 84 1.04 -1.42 10.39
C ALA A 84 0.71 -0.87 11.79
N ALA A 85 -0.20 -1.52 12.50
CA ALA A 85 -0.60 -1.14 13.86
C ALA A 85 0.52 -1.28 14.92
N ARG A 86 1.59 -2.01 14.60
CA ARG A 86 2.71 -2.31 15.52
C ARG A 86 4.01 -1.61 15.13
N PHE A 87 4.00 -0.84 14.04
CA PHE A 87 5.22 -0.22 13.50
C PHE A 87 5.89 0.74 14.50
N ASP A 88 5.14 1.68 15.10
CA ASP A 88 5.72 2.64 16.04
C ASP A 88 6.29 1.96 17.27
N LEU A 89 5.57 0.99 17.81
CA LEU A 89 6.01 0.25 19.00
C LEU A 89 7.29 -0.55 18.71
N PHE A 90 7.36 -1.19 17.54
CA PHE A 90 8.54 -1.93 17.12
C PHE A 90 9.77 -1.01 17.03
N ILE A 91 9.63 0.15 16.38
CA ILE A 91 10.73 1.12 16.29
C ILE A 91 11.10 1.63 17.67
N HIS A 92 10.11 2.03 18.48
CA HIS A 92 10.37 2.57 19.80
C HIS A 92 11.13 1.58 20.69
N GLU A 93 10.80 0.29 20.65
CA GLU A 93 11.54 -0.71 21.44
C GLU A 93 12.99 -0.91 20.97
N ILE A 94 13.30 -0.66 19.70
CA ILE A 94 14.69 -0.61 19.22
C ILE A 94 15.40 0.62 19.79
N GLU A 95 14.72 1.78 19.82
CA GLU A 95 15.30 3.02 20.34
C GLU A 95 15.54 3.02 21.85
N GLN A 96 14.82 2.17 22.60
CA GLN A 96 15.04 1.99 24.04
C GLN A 96 16.20 1.04 24.36
N LYS A 97 16.82 0.41 23.36
CA LYS A 97 18.01 -0.41 23.57
C LYS A 97 19.25 0.45 23.76
N ASP A 98 20.23 -0.10 24.47
CA ASP A 98 21.52 0.56 24.69
C ASP A 98 22.39 0.45 23.43
N VAL A 99 22.03 1.23 22.41
CA VAL A 99 22.66 1.24 21.09
C VAL A 99 22.74 2.66 20.52
N GLU A 100 23.72 2.91 19.68
CA GLU A 100 23.88 4.20 19.01
C GLU A 100 23.14 4.19 17.67
N ILE A 101 22.10 5.01 17.53
CA ILE A 101 21.39 5.20 16.26
C ILE A 101 22.11 6.27 15.45
N THR A 102 22.86 5.85 14.43
CA THR A 102 23.64 6.75 13.58
C THR A 102 22.82 7.36 12.44
N PHE A 103 21.75 6.68 12.03
CA PHE A 103 20.82 7.17 11.02
C PHE A 103 19.42 6.64 11.29
N LYS A 104 18.41 7.50 11.13
CA LYS A 104 16.99 7.12 11.19
C LYS A 104 16.18 7.99 10.24
N ASN A 105 15.40 7.36 9.39
CA ASN A 105 14.41 8.02 8.54
C ASN A 105 13.11 7.23 8.55
N ILE A 106 12.00 7.90 8.87
CA ILE A 106 10.67 7.29 8.83
C ILE A 106 9.80 8.13 7.91
N GLY A 107 9.26 7.49 6.89
CA GLY A 107 8.33 8.07 5.94
C GLY A 107 6.98 7.38 6.00
N SER A 108 5.95 8.09 5.55
CA SER A 108 4.62 7.54 5.34
C SER A 108 4.10 7.97 3.97
N SER A 109 3.38 7.09 3.30
CA SER A 109 2.80 7.35 1.99
C SER A 109 1.32 6.96 2.03
N ASP A 110 0.44 7.88 1.65
CA ASP A 110 -0.98 7.62 1.46
C ASP A 110 -1.17 7.00 0.07
N VAL A 111 -1.63 5.74 0.04
CA VAL A 111 -1.88 4.97 -1.19
C VAL A 111 -3.36 4.62 -1.35
N THR A 112 -4.24 5.45 -0.78
CA THR A 112 -5.69 5.22 -0.78
C THR A 112 -6.26 5.21 -2.20
N GLU A 113 -5.82 6.12 -3.05
CA GLU A 113 -6.31 6.24 -4.43
C GLU A 113 -5.89 5.05 -5.29
N GLU A 114 -4.61 4.67 -5.23
CA GLU A 114 -4.07 3.52 -5.96
C GLU A 114 -4.70 2.22 -5.50
N TYR A 115 -4.98 2.10 -4.20
CA TYR A 115 -5.70 0.96 -3.65
C TYR A 115 -7.12 0.85 -4.23
N ILE A 116 -7.87 1.95 -4.24
CA ILE A 116 -9.25 1.99 -4.75
C ILE A 116 -9.27 1.71 -6.26
N ASP A 117 -8.34 2.25 -7.05
CA ASP A 117 -8.24 1.95 -8.49
C ASP A 117 -8.01 0.45 -8.73
N VAL A 118 -7.01 -0.12 -8.04
CA VAL A 118 -6.67 -1.54 -8.20
C VAL A 118 -7.84 -2.43 -7.77
N GLU A 119 -8.50 -2.11 -6.65
CA GLU A 119 -9.66 -2.85 -6.16
C GLU A 119 -10.83 -2.79 -7.16
N THR A 120 -11.13 -1.60 -7.68
CA THR A 120 -12.20 -1.39 -8.67
C THR A 120 -11.93 -2.17 -9.96
N ARG A 121 -10.68 -2.11 -10.47
CA ARG A 121 -10.27 -2.85 -11.67
C ARG A 121 -10.33 -4.36 -11.44
N LEU A 122 -9.93 -4.83 -10.26
CA LEU A 122 -10.04 -6.23 -9.90
C LEU A 122 -11.51 -6.69 -9.85
N GLN A 123 -12.39 -5.88 -9.26
CA GLN A 123 -13.81 -6.19 -9.17
C GLN A 123 -14.47 -6.26 -10.55
N ASN A 124 -14.14 -5.33 -11.45
CA ASN A 124 -14.65 -5.34 -12.82
C ASN A 124 -14.23 -6.61 -13.58
N LYS A 125 -12.96 -7.03 -13.45
CA LYS A 125 -12.48 -8.29 -14.04
C LYS A 125 -13.22 -9.52 -13.50
N ARG A 126 -13.47 -9.56 -12.18
CA ARG A 126 -14.25 -10.64 -11.55
C ARG A 126 -15.70 -10.68 -12.05
N ASN A 127 -16.34 -9.51 -12.17
CA ASN A 127 -17.70 -9.41 -12.69
C ASN A 127 -17.78 -9.87 -14.15
N TYR A 128 -16.81 -9.50 -14.97
CA TYR A 128 -16.73 -9.96 -16.35
C TYR A 128 -16.57 -11.50 -16.44
N LEU A 129 -15.65 -12.07 -15.67
CA LEU A 129 -15.46 -13.52 -15.60
C LEU A 129 -16.72 -14.25 -15.16
N LYS A 130 -17.42 -13.73 -14.15
CA LYS A 130 -18.70 -14.29 -13.69
C LYS A 130 -19.73 -14.29 -14.82
N ARG A 131 -19.91 -13.15 -15.49
CA ARG A 131 -20.87 -13.02 -16.59
C ARG A 131 -20.53 -13.95 -17.77
N TYR A 132 -19.25 -14.08 -18.09
CA TYR A 132 -18.77 -15.00 -19.12
C TYR A 132 -19.12 -16.45 -18.78
N ASN A 133 -18.87 -16.89 -17.55
CA ASN A 133 -19.22 -18.25 -17.11
C ASN A 133 -20.73 -18.50 -17.14
N GLU A 134 -21.55 -17.54 -16.71
CA GLU A 134 -23.03 -17.64 -16.81
C GLU A 134 -23.50 -17.85 -18.26
N LEU A 135 -22.85 -17.19 -19.24
CA LEU A 135 -23.18 -17.36 -20.65
C LEU A 135 -22.76 -18.74 -21.18
N LEU A 136 -21.59 -19.25 -20.77
CA LEU A 136 -21.16 -20.60 -21.12
C LEU A 136 -22.09 -21.68 -20.56
N GLU A 137 -22.54 -21.53 -19.31
CA GLU A 137 -23.51 -22.45 -18.71
C GLU A 137 -24.84 -22.45 -19.48
N LYS A 138 -25.37 -21.27 -19.81
CA LYS A 138 -26.60 -21.16 -20.61
C LYS A 138 -26.46 -21.78 -22.00
N ALA A 139 -25.30 -21.65 -22.64
CA ALA A 139 -25.05 -22.24 -23.95
C ALA A 139 -25.00 -23.78 -23.90
N LYS A 140 -24.47 -24.36 -22.81
CA LYS A 140 -24.42 -25.82 -22.60
C LYS A 140 -25.80 -26.43 -22.32
N ILE A 141 -26.71 -25.67 -21.72
CA ILE A 141 -28.06 -26.15 -21.38
C ILE A 141 -28.97 -26.22 -22.63
N ASN A 142 -28.63 -25.54 -23.72
CA ASN A 142 -29.42 -25.49 -24.96
C ASN A 142 -28.90 -26.43 -26.07
N GLN A 143 -28.22 -27.53 -25.73
CA GLN A 143 -27.84 -28.63 -26.63
C GLN A 143 -28.44 -29.95 -26.12
#